data_AF-A0A7Y8MNN9-F1
#
_entry.id   AF-A0A7Y8MNN9-F1
#
_cell.length_a   1.000
_cell.length_b   1.000
_cell.length_c   1.000
_cell.angle_alpha   90.00
_cell.angle_beta   90.00
_cell.angle_gamma   90.00
#
_symmetry.space_group_name_H-M   'P 1'
#
loop_
_entity.id
_entity.type
_entity.pdbx_description
1 polymer ?
#
loop_
_entity_poly.entity_id
_entity_poly.type
_entity_poly.pdbx_seq_one_letter_code
_entity_poly.pdbx_strand_id
1 'polypeptide(L)'
;ETTLDELRLEGRDFDNAKGKRSEWSLAARTDAGETVKIAAGTISEPPGVDGRIELAGVKLKRYQPYVTPLANLELDDGEVGLGLAFKWASDIAFSKHDLEVSDASLAVKGLRARLKGEKDPLLRAASIDVKGASADLRSQTASLGAISVREAAATLRREKDGTLNVERIARTGPPGAGDKAQAGPTAAAGSPWRIDLDALSLERGAVALEDLAVADPLKLTVAPIQLKAEKLSTARGQRGRIDLRATIDKSGTLAASGALTLDPPAGNLRVDARSIDFTPAQRYIDDQVNLTVTSGAVSAKGTAVFEVPPGGAMKAAYKGDVAVTDFASVDKPTRQDLVKWKVLTLGAVDFNLEPLKVAVDEVALAEFYARIFYLNSINGGYLLPLESTERLVEKIETGDE
;
A
#
# COMPACT_ATOMS: atom_id res chain seq x y z
N GLU A 1 -23.31 24.72 -15.11
CA GLU A 1 -24.70 24.82 -14.62
C GLU A 1 -25.25 23.40 -14.55
N THR A 2 -25.89 23.01 -13.45
CA THR A 2 -26.56 21.71 -13.31
C THR A 2 -28.04 22.01 -13.17
N THR A 3 -28.87 21.43 -14.03
CA THR A 3 -30.33 21.59 -13.96
C THR A 3 -30.94 20.37 -13.28
N LEU A 4 -31.99 20.60 -12.50
CA LEU A 4 -32.74 19.55 -11.82
C LEU A 4 -34.09 19.40 -12.50
N ASP A 5 -34.33 18.21 -13.03
CA ASP A 5 -35.60 17.78 -13.59
C ASP A 5 -36.31 16.85 -12.58
N GLU A 6 -37.62 16.68 -12.75
CA GLU A 6 -38.44 15.76 -11.93
C GLU A 6 -38.35 16.02 -10.41
N LEU A 7 -38.18 17.28 -10.00
CA LEU A 7 -38.11 17.67 -8.60
C LEU A 7 -39.45 17.37 -7.90
N ARG A 8 -39.42 16.42 -6.96
CA ARG A 8 -40.53 16.07 -6.08
C ARG A 8 -40.15 16.35 -4.64
N LEU A 9 -40.92 17.21 -3.98
CA LEU A 9 -40.80 17.52 -2.57
C LEU A 9 -42.12 17.16 -1.89
N GLU A 10 -42.05 16.31 -0.87
CA GLU A 10 -43.20 15.92 -0.06
C GLU A 10 -42.90 16.15 1.42
N GLY A 11 -43.91 16.50 2.20
CA GLY A 11 -43.78 16.54 3.64
C GLY A 11 -45.10 16.27 4.34
N ARG A 12 -45.00 15.76 5.56
CA ARG A 12 -46.12 15.40 6.42
C ARG A 12 -45.79 15.70 7.88
N ASP A 13 -46.84 15.82 8.68
CA ASP A 13 -46.74 15.98 10.14
C ASP A 13 -45.88 17.20 10.56
N PHE A 14 -45.99 18.30 9.81
CA PHE A 14 -45.27 19.53 10.12
C PHE A 14 -45.74 20.12 11.45
N ASP A 15 -44.85 20.09 12.44
CA ASP A 15 -45.09 20.55 13.81
C ASP A 15 -43.79 21.12 14.38
N ASN A 16 -43.87 22.34 14.90
CA ASN A 16 -42.75 23.08 15.50
C ASN A 16 -42.78 23.05 17.03
N ALA A 17 -43.77 22.39 17.64
CA ALA A 17 -43.81 22.24 19.08
C ALA A 17 -42.64 21.38 19.59
N LYS A 18 -42.25 21.62 20.84
CA LYS A 18 -41.10 20.97 21.46
C LYS A 18 -41.17 19.45 21.36
N GLY A 19 -40.10 18.84 20.83
CA GLY A 19 -39.97 17.40 20.64
C GLY A 19 -40.85 16.79 19.55
N LYS A 20 -41.61 17.59 18.79
CA LYS A 20 -42.40 17.10 17.66
C LYS A 20 -41.54 17.00 16.40
N ARG A 21 -41.81 15.96 15.61
CA ARG A 21 -41.05 15.60 14.42
C ARG A 21 -41.87 15.89 13.19
N SER A 22 -41.31 16.67 12.28
CA SER A 22 -41.81 16.86 10.92
C SER A 22 -41.06 15.92 9.97
N GLU A 23 -41.73 15.35 8.97
CA GLU A 23 -41.09 14.48 7.99
C GLU A 23 -41.15 15.09 6.59
N TRP A 24 -40.06 14.95 5.83
CA TRP A 24 -39.99 15.39 4.45
C TRP A 24 -39.12 14.48 3.60
N SER A 25 -39.42 14.46 2.30
CA SER A 25 -38.61 13.77 1.31
C SER A 25 -38.42 14.62 0.06
N LEU A 26 -37.24 14.48 -0.53
CA LEU A 26 -36.83 15.14 -1.75
C LEU A 26 -36.37 14.05 -2.74
N ALA A 27 -36.90 14.07 -3.95
CA ALA A 27 -36.37 13.30 -5.07
C ALA A 27 -36.13 14.25 -6.24
N ALA A 28 -34.98 14.13 -6.90
CA ALA A 28 -34.66 14.91 -8.09
C ALA A 28 -33.78 14.11 -9.05
N ARG A 29 -33.82 14.50 -10.32
CA ARG A 29 -32.93 13.98 -11.37
C ARG A 29 -32.10 15.12 -11.94
N THR A 30 -30.79 14.94 -12.12
CA THR A 30 -29.96 15.94 -12.80
C THR A 30 -30.05 15.79 -14.31
N ASP A 31 -29.61 16.80 -15.06
CA ASP A 31 -29.45 16.74 -16.52
C ASP A 31 -28.45 15.67 -16.98
N ALA A 32 -27.58 15.17 -16.10
CA ALA A 32 -26.72 14.01 -16.36
C ALA A 32 -27.43 12.66 -16.14
N GLY A 33 -28.70 12.66 -15.71
CA GLY A 33 -29.46 11.46 -15.37
C GLY A 33 -29.14 10.88 -14.00
N GLU A 34 -28.47 11.64 -13.13
CA GLU A 34 -28.14 11.25 -11.77
C GLU A 34 -29.37 11.39 -10.89
N THR A 35 -29.58 10.45 -9.97
CA THR A 35 -30.74 10.50 -9.07
C THR A 35 -30.30 10.88 -7.67
N VAL A 36 -30.99 11.85 -7.09
CA VAL A 36 -30.83 12.28 -5.70
C VAL A 36 -32.11 11.96 -4.95
N LYS A 37 -32.00 11.25 -3.83
CA LYS A 37 -33.10 11.01 -2.90
C LYS A 37 -32.67 11.37 -1.50
N ILE A 38 -33.50 12.12 -0.80
CA ILE A 38 -33.33 12.46 0.61
C ILE A 38 -34.66 12.16 1.29
N ALA A 39 -34.63 11.42 2.40
CA ALA A 39 -35.77 11.24 3.28
C ALA A 39 -35.31 11.57 4.69
N ALA A 40 -35.93 12.54 5.34
CA ALA A 40 -35.47 13.04 6.62
C ALA A 40 -36.65 13.45 7.51
N GLY A 41 -36.41 13.43 8.82
CA GLY A 41 -37.25 14.09 9.79
C GLY A 41 -36.48 15.17 10.53
N THR A 42 -37.20 16.22 10.91
CA THR A 42 -36.68 17.41 11.58
C THR A 42 -37.43 17.64 12.89
N ILE A 43 -36.71 18.07 13.91
CA ILE A 43 -37.26 18.54 15.19
C ILE A 43 -36.78 19.98 15.37
N SER A 44 -37.69 20.90 15.69
CA SER A 44 -37.36 22.32 15.85
C SER A 44 -36.74 22.65 17.21
N GLU A 45 -37.21 22.01 18.28
CA GLU A 45 -36.73 22.28 19.64
C GLU A 45 -36.52 20.97 20.44
N PRO A 46 -35.27 20.62 20.78
CA PRO A 46 -34.03 21.22 20.27
C PRO A 46 -33.84 20.94 18.75
N PRO A 47 -33.11 21.79 18.02
CA PRO A 47 -32.87 21.59 16.59
C PRO A 47 -32.18 20.25 16.29
N GLY A 48 -32.78 19.45 15.42
CA GLY A 48 -32.19 18.19 14.98
C GLY A 48 -32.77 17.72 13.65
N VAL A 49 -31.96 16.98 12.90
CA VAL A 49 -32.33 16.40 11.62
C VAL A 49 -31.72 15.01 11.52
N ASP A 50 -32.51 13.99 11.21
CA ASP A 50 -31.99 12.68 10.86
C ASP A 50 -32.69 12.13 9.63
N GLY A 51 -31.99 11.33 8.86
CA GLY A 51 -32.50 10.85 7.60
C GLY A 51 -31.50 10.03 6.82
N ARG A 52 -31.87 9.76 5.57
CA ARG A 52 -31.06 9.03 4.60
C ARG A 52 -30.89 9.84 3.33
N ILE A 53 -29.67 9.83 2.81
CA ILE A 53 -29.32 10.40 1.52
C ILE A 53 -28.90 9.25 0.60
N GLU A 54 -29.42 9.24 -0.62
CA GLU A 54 -29.02 8.32 -1.68
C GLU A 54 -28.71 9.11 -2.96
N LEU A 55 -27.54 8.86 -3.52
CA LEU A 55 -27.10 9.36 -4.82
C LEU A 55 -26.77 8.16 -5.70
N ALA A 56 -27.21 8.18 -6.95
CA ALA A 56 -26.87 7.14 -7.91
C ALA A 56 -26.60 7.70 -9.30
N GLY A 57 -25.72 7.02 -10.04
CA GLY A 57 -25.37 7.39 -11.41
C GLY A 57 -24.39 8.57 -11.53
N VAL A 58 -23.82 9.04 -10.43
CA VAL A 58 -22.95 10.23 -10.39
C VAL A 58 -21.70 10.01 -11.25
N LYS A 59 -21.56 10.77 -12.33
CA LYS A 59 -20.43 10.60 -13.26
C LYS A 59 -19.22 11.40 -12.77
N LEU A 60 -18.17 10.71 -12.33
CA LEU A 60 -16.98 11.33 -11.71
C LEU A 60 -16.35 12.46 -12.55
N LYS A 61 -16.27 12.26 -13.86
CA LYS A 61 -15.72 13.23 -14.82
C LYS A 61 -16.46 14.58 -14.76
N ARG A 62 -17.77 14.59 -14.53
CA ARG A 62 -18.59 15.81 -14.43
C ARG A 62 -18.19 16.67 -13.22
N TYR A 63 -17.75 16.01 -12.14
CA TYR A 63 -17.36 16.66 -10.88
C TYR A 63 -15.85 16.91 -10.75
N GLN A 64 -15.10 16.78 -11.85
CA GLN A 64 -13.70 17.15 -11.91
C GLN A 64 -13.38 18.53 -11.30
N PRO A 65 -14.20 19.60 -11.48
CA PRO A 65 -13.93 20.90 -10.86
C PRO A 65 -13.83 20.88 -9.32
N TYR A 66 -14.47 19.91 -8.65
CA TYR A 66 -14.40 19.75 -7.20
C TYR A 66 -13.17 18.95 -6.75
N VAL A 67 -12.61 18.12 -7.62
CA VAL A 67 -11.38 17.35 -7.36
C VAL A 67 -10.14 18.17 -7.69
N THR A 68 -10.21 19.01 -8.72
CA THR A 68 -9.11 19.88 -9.15
C THR A 68 -8.48 20.69 -8.01
N PRO A 69 -9.21 21.38 -7.10
CA PRO A 69 -8.55 22.12 -6.03
C PRO A 69 -7.88 21.22 -4.97
N LEU A 70 -8.33 19.98 -4.82
CA LEU A 70 -7.88 19.06 -3.76
C LEU A 70 -6.69 18.20 -4.20
N ALA A 71 -6.66 17.80 -5.48
CA ALA A 71 -5.66 16.89 -5.99
C ALA A 71 -5.26 17.22 -7.43
N ASN A 72 -4.08 16.78 -7.83
CA ASN A 72 -3.58 16.87 -9.19
C ASN A 72 -3.97 15.65 -10.03
N LEU A 73 -5.24 15.26 -9.94
CA LEU A 73 -5.80 14.10 -10.63
C LEU A 73 -6.84 14.54 -11.66
N GLU A 74 -6.83 13.87 -12.80
CA GLU A 74 -7.89 13.94 -13.82
C GLU A 74 -8.65 12.61 -13.82
N LEU A 75 -9.96 12.70 -13.57
CA LEU A 75 -10.93 11.61 -13.56
C LEU A 75 -11.46 11.44 -14.99
N ASP A 76 -10.96 10.43 -15.68
CA ASP A 76 -11.35 10.15 -17.06
C ASP A 76 -12.69 9.41 -17.14
N ASP A 77 -12.95 8.53 -16.16
CA ASP A 77 -14.16 7.71 -16.09
C ASP A 77 -14.48 7.30 -14.64
N GLY A 78 -15.73 6.91 -14.43
CA GLY A 78 -16.22 6.34 -13.19
C GLY A 78 -17.65 6.78 -12.88
N GLU A 79 -18.43 5.85 -12.37
CA GLU A 79 -19.79 6.09 -11.87
C GLU A 79 -19.86 5.80 -10.39
N VAL A 80 -20.43 6.72 -9.62
CA VAL A 80 -20.57 6.63 -8.17
C VAL A 80 -22.04 6.46 -7.77
N GLY A 81 -22.28 5.51 -6.88
CA GLY A 81 -23.44 5.46 -6.00
C GLY A 81 -23.01 5.69 -4.56
N LEU A 82 -23.79 6.47 -3.82
CA LEU A 82 -23.58 6.77 -2.41
C LEU A 82 -24.91 6.57 -1.68
N GLY A 83 -24.88 5.93 -0.53
CA GLY A 83 -26.01 5.91 0.40
C GLY A 83 -25.51 6.13 1.81
N LEU A 84 -26.15 6.96 2.61
CA LEU A 84 -25.79 7.13 4.03
C LEU A 84 -27.01 7.52 4.85
N ALA A 85 -27.07 7.04 6.09
CA ALA A 85 -27.91 7.62 7.11
C ALA A 85 -27.11 8.68 7.89
N PHE A 86 -27.78 9.73 8.32
CA PHE A 86 -27.18 10.78 9.14
C PHE A 86 -28.11 11.14 10.29
N LYS A 87 -27.52 11.61 11.37
CA LYS A 87 -28.20 12.23 12.50
C LYS A 87 -27.41 13.45 12.94
N TRP A 88 -28.05 14.59 12.85
CA TRP A 88 -27.54 15.86 13.31
C TRP A 88 -28.39 16.39 14.45
N ALA A 89 -27.77 16.88 15.51
CA ALA A 89 -28.45 17.54 16.62
C ALA A 89 -27.65 18.74 17.11
N SER A 90 -28.36 19.73 17.65
CA SER A 90 -27.77 20.94 18.20
C SER A 90 -28.53 21.41 19.44
N ASP A 91 -27.87 22.22 20.27
CA ASP A 91 -28.57 23.00 21.29
C ASP A 91 -29.31 24.19 20.66
N ILE A 92 -30.24 24.80 21.41
CA ILE A 92 -31.03 25.94 20.92
C ILE A 92 -30.14 27.13 20.53
N ALA A 93 -28.99 27.29 21.20
CA ALA A 93 -28.02 28.35 20.90
C ALA A 93 -27.12 28.02 19.70
N PHE A 94 -27.26 26.85 19.08
CA PHE A 94 -26.40 26.36 17.98
C PHE A 94 -24.89 26.43 18.31
N SER A 95 -24.56 26.23 19.59
CA SER A 95 -23.18 26.26 20.10
C SER A 95 -22.53 24.87 20.13
N LYS A 96 -23.34 23.81 20.08
CA LYS A 96 -22.92 22.42 20.04
C LYS A 96 -23.53 21.74 18.82
N HIS A 97 -22.72 20.99 18.08
CA HIS A 97 -23.18 20.21 16.94
C HIS A 97 -22.74 18.77 17.09
N ASP A 98 -23.70 17.87 17.02
CA ASP A 98 -23.48 16.43 16.99
C ASP A 98 -23.87 15.94 15.63
N LEU A 99 -22.90 15.40 14.89
CA LEU A 99 -23.14 14.78 13.60
C LEU A 99 -22.62 13.35 13.64
N GLU A 100 -23.54 12.43 13.41
CA GLU A 100 -23.27 11.01 13.22
C GLU A 100 -23.68 10.62 11.80
N VAL A 101 -22.80 9.87 11.14
CA VAL A 101 -23.07 9.20 9.87
C VAL A 101 -23.05 7.70 10.13
N SER A 102 -24.05 6.98 9.64
CA SER A 102 -24.18 5.53 9.80
C SER A 102 -24.68 4.88 8.52
N ASP A 103 -24.48 3.57 8.40
CA ASP A 103 -24.88 2.78 7.23
C ASP A 103 -24.41 3.40 5.90
N ALA A 104 -23.23 4.02 5.91
CA ALA A 104 -22.67 4.63 4.72
C ALA A 104 -22.17 3.54 3.78
N SER A 105 -22.52 3.71 2.51
CA SER A 105 -22.17 2.83 1.41
C SER A 105 -21.69 3.67 0.22
N LEU A 106 -20.68 3.15 -0.46
CA LEU A 106 -20.10 3.74 -1.66
C LEU A 106 -19.93 2.63 -2.67
N ALA A 107 -20.38 2.84 -3.90
CA ALA A 107 -20.11 1.97 -5.03
C ALA A 107 -19.50 2.80 -6.15
N VAL A 108 -18.28 2.47 -6.56
CA VAL A 108 -17.59 3.08 -7.70
C VAL A 108 -17.42 2.02 -8.77
N LYS A 109 -17.90 2.29 -9.99
CA LYS A 109 -17.76 1.40 -11.15
C LYS A 109 -16.86 2.03 -12.20
N GLY A 110 -15.91 1.27 -12.74
CA GLY A 110 -15.10 1.68 -13.88
C GLY A 110 -14.22 2.91 -13.61
N LEU A 111 -13.67 3.04 -12.40
CA LEU A 111 -12.80 4.17 -12.05
C LEU A 111 -11.58 4.20 -12.98
N ARG A 112 -11.31 5.36 -13.58
CA ARG A 112 -10.05 5.66 -14.29
C ARG A 112 -9.60 7.06 -13.93
N ALA A 113 -8.40 7.14 -13.36
CA ALA A 113 -7.77 8.39 -12.98
C ALA A 113 -6.32 8.43 -13.46
N ARG A 114 -5.87 9.62 -13.85
CA ARG A 114 -4.47 9.88 -14.23
C ARG A 114 -3.97 11.16 -13.58
N LEU A 115 -2.64 11.29 -13.50
CA LEU A 115 -2.05 12.56 -13.10
C LEU A 115 -2.32 13.60 -14.17
N LYS A 116 -2.55 14.84 -13.73
CA LYS A 116 -2.70 15.97 -14.65
C LYS A 116 -1.48 16.08 -15.57
N GLY A 117 -1.73 16.20 -16.87
CA GLY A 117 -0.70 16.30 -17.90
C GLY A 117 -0.10 14.96 -18.36
N GLU A 118 -0.49 13.84 -17.75
CA GLU A 118 -0.08 12.51 -18.20
C GLU A 118 -1.14 11.88 -19.11
N LYS A 119 -0.70 10.98 -19.99
CA LYS A 119 -1.57 10.21 -20.88
C LYS A 119 -1.97 8.87 -20.28
N ASP A 120 -1.04 8.24 -19.57
CA ASP A 120 -1.25 6.91 -19.01
C ASP A 120 -2.06 6.97 -17.72
N PRO A 121 -2.97 6.00 -17.49
CA PRO A 121 -3.72 5.92 -16.24
C PRO A 121 -2.78 5.68 -15.06
N LEU A 122 -2.94 6.48 -14.01
CA LEU A 122 -2.27 6.27 -12.73
C LEU A 122 -2.97 5.16 -11.94
N LEU A 123 -4.30 5.20 -11.91
CA LEU A 123 -5.15 4.32 -11.12
C LEU A 123 -6.38 3.94 -11.93
N ARG A 124 -6.70 2.64 -11.94
CA ARG A 124 -7.97 2.12 -12.45
C ARG A 124 -8.52 1.07 -11.50
N ALA A 125 -9.84 0.91 -11.46
CA ALA A 125 -10.50 -0.18 -10.76
C ALA A 125 -11.83 -0.53 -11.44
N ALA A 126 -12.13 -1.82 -11.58
CA ALA A 126 -13.41 -2.25 -12.14
C ALA A 126 -14.55 -1.95 -11.17
N SER A 127 -14.36 -2.26 -9.88
CA SER A 127 -15.27 -1.84 -8.82
C SER A 127 -14.55 -1.54 -7.51
N ILE A 128 -15.12 -0.58 -6.76
CA ILE A 128 -14.80 -0.31 -5.35
C ILE A 128 -16.14 -0.22 -4.63
N ASP A 129 -16.35 -1.09 -3.66
CA ASP A 129 -17.58 -1.17 -2.87
C ASP A 129 -17.23 -1.01 -1.39
N VAL A 130 -17.86 -0.06 -0.72
CA VAL A 130 -17.79 0.14 0.73
C VAL A 130 -19.19 -0.07 1.29
N LYS A 131 -19.31 -0.84 2.37
CA LYS A 131 -20.59 -1.11 3.04
C LYS A 131 -20.45 -0.96 4.55
N GLY A 132 -21.45 -0.35 5.17
CA GLY A 132 -21.54 -0.23 6.63
C GLY A 132 -20.47 0.67 7.22
N ALA A 133 -20.07 1.73 6.52
CA ALA A 133 -19.19 2.74 7.09
C ALA A 133 -19.97 3.68 8.03
N SER A 134 -19.31 4.22 9.04
CA SER A 134 -19.87 5.18 9.98
C SER A 134 -18.81 6.18 10.43
N ALA A 135 -19.26 7.35 10.89
CA ALA A 135 -18.39 8.36 11.46
C ALA A 135 -19.14 9.15 12.53
N ASP A 136 -18.49 9.38 13.66
CA ASP A 136 -18.97 10.25 14.74
C ASP A 136 -17.97 11.39 14.92
N LEU A 137 -18.41 12.61 14.61
CA LEU A 137 -17.58 13.82 14.69
C LEU A 137 -17.24 14.21 16.12
N ARG A 138 -18.09 13.88 17.10
CA ARG A 138 -17.88 14.21 18.52
C ARG A 138 -16.78 13.33 19.10
N SER A 139 -16.81 12.03 18.84
CA SER A 139 -15.79 11.09 19.30
C SER A 139 -14.57 11.00 18.36
N GLN A 140 -14.63 11.66 17.19
CA GLN A 140 -13.61 11.58 16.13
C GLN A 140 -13.28 10.12 15.76
N THR A 141 -14.32 9.29 15.68
CA THR A 141 -14.21 7.88 15.31
C THR A 141 -14.84 7.63 13.96
N ALA A 142 -14.16 6.85 13.12
CA ALA A 142 -14.68 6.37 11.85
C ALA A 142 -14.55 4.85 11.79
N SER A 143 -15.61 4.18 11.38
CA SER A 143 -15.60 2.74 11.10
C SER A 143 -15.81 2.51 9.62
N LEU A 144 -14.98 1.67 9.04
CA LEU A 144 -15.10 1.16 7.68
C LEU A 144 -15.52 -0.31 7.81
N GLY A 145 -16.74 -0.63 7.42
CA GLY A 145 -17.24 -2.01 7.45
C GLY A 145 -16.51 -2.91 6.46
N ALA A 146 -17.19 -3.28 5.37
CA ALA A 146 -16.59 -4.10 4.31
C ALA A 146 -16.16 -3.24 3.13
N ILE A 147 -14.89 -3.34 2.75
CA ILE A 147 -14.33 -2.76 1.53
C ILE A 147 -13.98 -3.88 0.55
N SER A 148 -14.56 -3.85 -0.64
CA SER A 148 -14.24 -4.78 -1.73
C SER A 148 -13.76 -4.03 -2.95
N VAL A 149 -12.58 -4.40 -3.44
CA VAL A 149 -11.95 -3.78 -4.61
C VAL A 149 -11.64 -4.87 -5.63
N ARG A 150 -12.05 -4.65 -6.89
CA ARG A 150 -11.82 -5.59 -8.00
C ARG A 150 -11.03 -4.95 -9.11
N GLU A 151 -10.03 -5.69 -9.59
CA GLU A 151 -9.20 -5.33 -10.75
C GLU A 151 -8.61 -3.94 -10.63
N ALA A 152 -8.22 -3.56 -9.40
CA ALA A 152 -7.48 -2.33 -9.18
C ALA A 152 -6.08 -2.45 -9.78
N ALA A 153 -5.69 -1.50 -10.61
CA ALA A 153 -4.35 -1.42 -11.13
C ALA A 153 -3.79 -0.01 -10.94
N ALA A 154 -2.56 0.06 -10.46
CA ALA A 154 -1.86 1.32 -10.23
C ALA A 154 -0.45 1.30 -10.84
N THR A 155 0.05 2.47 -11.19
CA THR A 155 1.43 2.67 -11.62
C THR A 155 2.17 3.48 -10.57
N LEU A 156 3.19 2.88 -9.96
CA LEU A 156 4.11 3.58 -9.06
C LEU A 156 5.43 3.76 -9.81
N ARG A 157 5.80 5.03 -10.03
CA ARG A 157 6.98 5.40 -10.79
C ARG A 157 7.87 6.31 -9.96
N ARG A 158 9.13 5.94 -9.81
CA ARG A 158 10.19 6.80 -9.31
C ARG A 158 10.84 7.52 -10.49
N GLU A 159 10.75 8.84 -10.50
CA GLU A 159 11.29 9.71 -11.54
C GLU A 159 12.82 9.84 -11.41
N LYS A 160 13.48 10.43 -12.42
CA LYS A 160 14.94 10.60 -12.44
C LYS A 160 15.51 11.40 -11.27
N ASP A 161 14.72 12.31 -10.72
CA ASP A 161 15.06 13.11 -9.54
C ASP A 161 14.81 12.37 -8.21
N GLY A 162 14.34 11.12 -8.28
CA GLY A 162 14.03 10.28 -7.14
C GLY A 162 12.64 10.46 -6.56
N THR A 163 11.84 11.42 -7.05
CA THR A 163 10.47 11.66 -6.59
C THR A 163 9.53 10.56 -7.07
N LEU A 164 8.50 10.23 -6.28
CA LEU A 164 7.46 9.31 -6.72
C LEU A 164 6.32 10.05 -7.41
N ASN A 165 5.81 9.50 -8.50
CA ASN A 165 4.65 10.05 -9.22
C ASN A 165 3.41 10.23 -8.32
N VAL A 166 3.22 9.38 -7.31
CA VAL A 166 2.11 9.48 -6.35
C VAL A 166 2.22 10.69 -5.41
N GLU A 167 3.41 11.24 -5.18
CA GLU A 167 3.59 12.47 -4.40
C GLU A 167 2.96 13.67 -5.10
N ARG A 168 2.94 13.64 -6.45
CA ARG A 168 2.32 14.69 -7.27
C ARG A 168 0.80 14.67 -7.20
N ILE A 169 0.16 13.68 -6.58
CA ILE A 169 -1.30 13.66 -6.37
C ILE A 169 -1.71 14.80 -5.45
N ALA A 170 -1.00 14.96 -4.33
CA ALA A 170 -1.24 16.06 -3.42
C ALA A 170 -0.75 17.36 -4.07
N ARG A 171 -1.56 18.40 -4.00
CA ARG A 171 -1.09 19.75 -4.35
C ARG A 171 -0.29 20.27 -3.17
N THR A 172 1.02 20.01 -3.16
CA THR A 172 1.93 20.85 -2.39
C THR A 172 1.90 22.23 -3.07
N GLY A 173 1.67 23.30 -2.29
CA GLY A 173 1.81 24.66 -2.81
C GLY A 173 3.19 24.84 -3.45
N PRO A 174 3.34 25.76 -4.42
CA PRO A 174 4.59 25.89 -5.17
C PRO A 174 5.80 26.05 -4.24
N PRO A 175 6.87 25.25 -4.41
CA PRO A 175 8.11 25.46 -3.69
C PRO A 175 8.70 26.79 -4.15
N GLY A 176 8.56 27.85 -3.33
CA GLY A 176 9.01 29.20 -3.68
C GLY A 176 8.01 30.33 -3.43
N ALA A 177 6.80 30.07 -2.93
CA ALA A 177 6.00 31.13 -2.31
C ALA A 177 6.61 31.44 -0.93
N GLY A 178 7.42 32.49 -0.88
CA GLY A 178 8.31 32.81 0.24
C GLY A 178 7.65 32.93 1.61
N ASP A 179 8.54 32.81 2.61
CA ASP A 179 8.38 32.94 4.06
C ASP A 179 7.69 34.23 4.54
N LYS A 180 6.42 34.43 4.18
CA LYS A 180 5.50 35.37 4.86
C LYS A 180 4.08 34.81 4.98
N ALA A 181 3.96 33.52 5.27
CA ALA A 181 2.80 33.06 6.04
C ALA A 181 3.07 33.44 7.50
N GLN A 182 2.54 34.60 7.88
CA GLN A 182 2.43 35.04 9.25
C GLN A 182 1.95 33.86 10.10
N ALA A 183 2.79 33.44 11.05
CA ALA A 183 2.45 32.42 12.04
C ALA A 183 1.28 32.94 12.88
N GLY A 184 0.06 32.75 12.36
CA GLY A 184 -1.12 32.63 13.19
C GLY A 184 -0.90 31.44 14.12
N PRO A 185 -1.41 31.48 15.36
CA PRO A 185 -1.18 30.42 16.33
C PRO A 185 -1.51 29.08 15.68
N THR A 186 -0.52 28.18 15.65
CA THR A 186 -0.71 26.78 15.31
C THR A 186 -1.89 26.31 16.14
N ALA A 187 -3.06 26.18 15.50
CA ALA A 187 -4.20 25.57 16.13
C ALA A 187 -3.70 24.24 16.66
N ALA A 188 -3.79 24.04 17.98
CA ALA A 188 -3.36 22.81 18.61
C ALA A 188 -3.95 21.66 17.79
N ALA A 189 -3.09 20.84 17.19
CA ALA A 189 -3.53 19.73 16.38
C ALA A 189 -4.46 18.88 17.25
N GLY A 190 -5.76 18.89 16.95
CA GLY A 190 -6.73 18.10 17.68
C GLY A 190 -6.32 16.62 17.66
N SER A 191 -6.82 15.84 18.59
CA SER A 191 -6.56 14.39 18.60
C SER A 191 -6.88 13.80 17.22
N PRO A 192 -5.98 12.94 16.68
CA PRO A 192 -6.21 12.35 15.37
C PRO A 192 -7.44 11.44 15.41
N TRP A 193 -8.14 11.34 14.28
CA TRP A 193 -9.28 10.44 14.15
C TRP A 193 -8.86 8.99 14.40
N ARG A 194 -9.66 8.26 15.16
CA ARG A 194 -9.57 6.79 15.23
C ARG A 194 -10.30 6.21 14.03
N ILE A 195 -9.64 5.33 13.29
CA ILE A 195 -10.20 4.65 12.13
C ILE A 195 -10.12 3.14 12.38
N ASP A 196 -11.26 2.48 12.36
CA ASP A 196 -11.38 1.03 12.49
C ASP A 196 -11.86 0.45 11.14
N LEU A 197 -11.19 -0.58 10.64
CA LEU A 197 -11.54 -1.32 9.43
C LEU A 197 -11.93 -2.76 9.81
N ASP A 198 -13.15 -3.15 9.50
CA ASP A 198 -13.63 -4.51 9.75
C ASP A 198 -13.06 -5.51 8.75
N ALA A 199 -13.24 -5.26 7.45
CA ALA A 199 -12.76 -6.13 6.39
C ALA A 199 -12.40 -5.36 5.11
N LEU A 200 -11.27 -5.72 4.50
CA LEU A 200 -10.88 -5.30 3.15
C LEU A 200 -10.52 -6.52 2.32
N SER A 201 -11.01 -6.56 1.08
CA SER A 201 -10.67 -7.55 0.07
C SER A 201 -10.28 -6.87 -1.24
N LEU A 202 -9.09 -7.17 -1.75
CA LEU A 202 -8.65 -6.84 -3.10
C LEU A 202 -8.57 -8.13 -3.93
N GLU A 203 -9.27 -8.15 -5.06
CA GLU A 203 -9.23 -9.27 -6.01
C GLU A 203 -8.64 -8.82 -7.34
N ARG A 204 -7.70 -9.63 -7.86
CA ARG A 204 -7.05 -9.40 -9.17
C ARG A 204 -6.39 -8.02 -9.28
N GLY A 205 -5.77 -7.55 -8.21
CA GLY A 205 -5.02 -6.30 -8.21
C GLY A 205 -3.76 -6.39 -9.10
N ALA A 206 -3.23 -5.24 -9.50
CA ALA A 206 -1.97 -5.14 -10.22
C ALA A 206 -1.22 -3.86 -9.84
N VAL A 207 0.09 -3.93 -9.74
CA VAL A 207 0.95 -2.74 -9.62
C VAL A 207 2.05 -2.84 -10.67
N ALA A 208 2.17 -1.80 -11.50
CA ALA A 208 3.34 -1.58 -12.33
C ALA A 208 4.31 -0.68 -11.57
N LEU A 209 5.53 -1.18 -11.36
CA LEU A 209 6.61 -0.47 -10.70
C LEU A 209 7.60 -0.03 -11.77
N GLU A 210 7.92 1.26 -11.81
CA GLU A 210 8.92 1.82 -12.71
C GLU A 210 9.95 2.62 -11.91
N ASP A 211 11.23 2.36 -12.09
CA ASP A 211 12.31 3.18 -11.52
C ASP A 211 13.15 3.76 -12.66
N LEU A 212 13.02 5.08 -12.84
CA LEU A 212 13.77 5.85 -13.84
C LEU A 212 15.02 6.51 -13.26
N ALA A 213 15.24 6.44 -11.93
CA ALA A 213 16.37 7.05 -11.26
C ALA A 213 17.66 6.23 -11.38
N VAL A 214 17.53 4.94 -11.68
CA VAL A 214 18.66 4.06 -12.03
C VAL A 214 19.10 4.31 -13.48
N ALA A 215 20.38 4.05 -13.78
CA ALA A 215 20.97 4.33 -15.11
C ALA A 215 20.20 3.61 -16.24
N ASP A 216 19.86 2.35 -16.03
CA ASP A 216 19.01 1.56 -16.92
C ASP A 216 17.61 1.42 -16.29
N PRO A 217 16.56 2.07 -16.83
CA PRO A 217 15.23 2.04 -16.24
C PRO A 217 14.73 0.63 -15.91
N LEU A 218 14.22 0.46 -14.69
CA LEU A 218 13.60 -0.78 -14.24
C LEU A 218 12.09 -0.72 -14.46
N LYS A 219 11.52 -1.81 -14.98
CA LYS A 219 10.08 -2.06 -14.97
C LYS A 219 9.81 -3.42 -14.36
N LEU A 220 8.92 -3.47 -13.37
CA LEU A 220 8.53 -4.67 -12.65
C LEU A 220 7.00 -4.70 -12.54
N THR A 221 6.37 -5.83 -12.79
CA THR A 221 4.93 -6.00 -12.65
C THR A 221 4.60 -6.96 -11.51
N VAL A 222 3.75 -6.51 -10.60
CA VAL A 222 3.19 -7.35 -9.54
C VAL A 222 1.71 -7.59 -9.85
N ALA A 223 1.39 -8.74 -10.44
CA ALA A 223 0.04 -9.12 -10.81
C ALA A 223 -0.09 -10.65 -11.05
N PRO A 224 -1.19 -11.29 -10.60
CA PRO A 224 -2.28 -10.71 -9.82
C PRO A 224 -1.90 -10.52 -8.34
N ILE A 225 -2.57 -9.56 -7.69
CA ILE A 225 -2.52 -9.32 -6.24
C ILE A 225 -3.88 -9.69 -5.65
N GLN A 226 -3.84 -10.46 -4.56
CA GLN A 226 -4.98 -10.74 -3.69
C GLN A 226 -4.60 -10.31 -2.29
N LEU A 227 -5.41 -9.48 -1.66
CA LEU A 227 -5.19 -9.02 -0.29
C LEU A 227 -6.49 -9.16 0.49
N LYS A 228 -6.40 -9.75 1.67
CA LYS A 228 -7.43 -9.67 2.71
C LYS A 228 -6.83 -8.99 3.92
N ALA A 229 -7.56 -8.04 4.50
CA ALA A 229 -7.22 -7.45 5.78
C ALA A 229 -8.45 -7.43 6.68
N GLU A 230 -8.28 -7.74 7.95
CA GLU A 230 -9.38 -7.86 8.92
C GLU A 230 -9.00 -7.14 10.21
N LYS A 231 -9.95 -6.41 10.78
CA LYS A 231 -9.82 -5.77 12.10
C LYS A 231 -8.57 -4.88 12.24
N LEU A 232 -8.24 -4.13 11.19
CA LEU A 232 -7.18 -3.11 11.27
C LEU A 232 -7.71 -1.88 11.99
N SER A 233 -6.88 -1.22 12.79
CA SER A 233 -7.29 -0.02 13.53
C SER A 233 -6.10 0.90 13.75
N THR A 234 -6.34 2.21 13.69
CA THR A 234 -5.35 3.22 14.11
C THR A 234 -5.30 3.41 15.62
N ALA A 235 -6.17 2.73 16.38
CA ALA A 235 -6.08 2.74 17.83
C ALA A 235 -4.84 1.97 18.31
N ARG A 236 -4.14 2.57 19.27
CA ARG A 236 -2.88 2.04 19.78
C ARG A 236 -2.99 0.58 20.25
N GLY A 237 -2.07 -0.26 19.79
CA GLY A 237 -1.95 -1.66 20.18
C GLY A 237 -3.02 -2.59 19.62
N GLN A 238 -3.95 -2.10 18.78
CA GLN A 238 -4.94 -2.95 18.13
C GLN A 238 -4.28 -3.81 17.04
N ARG A 239 -4.50 -5.13 17.14
CA ARG A 239 -3.95 -6.11 16.22
C ARG A 239 -5.02 -6.53 15.21
N GLY A 240 -4.78 -6.26 13.94
CA GLY A 240 -5.52 -6.86 12.83
C GLY A 240 -4.73 -8.00 12.18
N ARG A 241 -5.30 -8.54 11.11
CA ARG A 241 -4.72 -9.63 10.33
C ARG A 241 -4.65 -9.25 8.86
N ILE A 242 -3.62 -9.76 8.18
CA ILE A 242 -3.49 -9.69 6.71
C ILE A 242 -3.25 -11.08 6.11
N ASP A 243 -3.69 -11.26 4.87
CA ASP A 243 -3.33 -12.36 3.96
C ASP A 243 -3.10 -11.75 2.57
N LEU A 244 -1.85 -11.77 2.12
CA LEU A 244 -1.40 -11.26 0.83
C LEU A 244 -0.92 -12.42 -0.03
N ARG A 245 -1.35 -12.44 -1.30
CA ARG A 245 -0.79 -13.27 -2.35
C ARG A 245 -0.50 -12.41 -3.57
N ALA A 246 0.68 -12.54 -4.13
CA ALA A 246 1.11 -11.78 -5.29
C ALA A 246 1.97 -12.62 -6.22
N THR A 247 1.89 -12.33 -7.52
CA THR A 247 2.85 -12.82 -8.51
C THR A 247 3.73 -11.67 -8.98
N ILE A 248 5.05 -11.84 -8.91
CA ILE A 248 6.08 -10.87 -9.27
C ILE A 248 6.69 -11.32 -10.61
N ASP A 249 6.68 -10.43 -11.61
CA ASP A 249 7.25 -10.64 -12.94
C ASP A 249 6.91 -12.01 -13.56
N LYS A 250 5.61 -12.33 -13.56
CA LYS A 250 4.96 -13.49 -14.18
C LYS A 250 5.18 -14.85 -13.51
N SER A 251 6.32 -15.11 -12.88
CA SER A 251 6.64 -16.44 -12.33
C SER A 251 6.90 -16.47 -10.83
N GLY A 252 7.48 -15.42 -10.25
CA GLY A 252 7.77 -15.38 -8.82
C GLY A 252 6.48 -15.29 -8.01
N THR A 253 6.33 -16.08 -6.95
CA THR A 253 5.14 -15.99 -6.08
C THR A 253 5.52 -15.55 -4.69
N LEU A 254 4.72 -14.66 -4.10
CA LEU A 254 4.82 -14.21 -2.72
C LEU A 254 3.50 -14.46 -2.00
N ALA A 255 3.54 -15.18 -0.89
CA ALA A 255 2.46 -15.23 0.07
C ALA A 255 2.96 -14.70 1.43
N ALA A 256 2.18 -13.81 2.04
CA ALA A 256 2.47 -13.28 3.38
C ALA A 256 1.19 -13.23 4.21
N SER A 257 1.20 -13.80 5.41
CA SER A 257 0.02 -13.78 6.29
C SER A 257 0.39 -13.67 7.76
N GLY A 258 -0.39 -12.92 8.53
CA GLY A 258 -0.09 -12.75 9.95
C GLY A 258 -0.77 -11.56 10.60
N ALA A 259 -0.32 -11.24 11.80
CA ALA A 259 -0.86 -10.13 12.58
C ALA A 259 -0.10 -8.83 12.28
N LEU A 260 -0.83 -7.71 12.27
CA LEU A 260 -0.31 -6.36 12.05
C LEU A 260 -0.93 -5.39 13.06
N THR A 261 -0.14 -4.45 13.58
CA THR A 261 -0.60 -3.25 14.30
C THR A 261 -0.26 -2.02 13.47
N LEU A 262 -1.11 -0.99 13.51
CA LEU A 262 -0.85 0.28 12.80
C LEU A 262 -0.23 1.35 13.69
N ASP A 263 -0.52 1.32 15.00
CA ASP A 263 0.04 2.26 15.98
C ASP A 263 0.56 1.54 17.26
N PRO A 264 1.88 1.48 17.48
CA PRO A 264 2.93 1.69 16.46
C PRO A 264 2.86 0.61 15.36
N PRO A 265 3.44 0.85 14.17
CA PRO A 265 3.52 -0.16 13.13
C PRO A 265 4.36 -1.36 13.58
N ALA A 266 3.76 -2.55 13.62
CA ALA A 266 4.49 -3.79 13.91
C ALA A 266 3.78 -4.97 13.26
N GLY A 267 4.51 -6.03 12.95
CA GLY A 267 3.96 -7.21 12.30
C GLY A 267 4.69 -8.49 12.66
N ASN A 268 3.96 -9.60 12.63
CA ASN A 268 4.50 -10.95 12.68
C ASN A 268 3.86 -11.74 11.54
N LEU A 269 4.63 -11.96 10.48
CA LEU A 269 4.18 -12.45 9.19
C LEU A 269 4.86 -13.77 8.86
N ARG A 270 4.08 -14.79 8.53
CA ARG A 270 4.57 -15.96 7.80
C ARG A 270 4.76 -15.56 6.36
N VAL A 271 5.95 -15.82 5.82
CA VAL A 271 6.34 -15.49 4.46
C VAL A 271 6.67 -16.77 3.71
N ASP A 272 6.14 -16.89 2.49
CA ASP A 272 6.47 -17.94 1.53
C ASP A 272 6.67 -17.27 0.16
N ALA A 273 7.92 -16.98 -0.14
CA ALA A 273 8.38 -16.45 -1.42
C ALA A 273 9.04 -17.57 -2.22
N ARG A 274 8.70 -17.70 -3.49
CA ARG A 274 9.22 -18.78 -4.35
C ARG A 274 9.65 -18.22 -5.69
N SER A 275 10.87 -18.57 -6.07
CA SER A 275 11.45 -18.31 -7.39
C SER A 275 11.30 -16.85 -7.83
N ILE A 276 11.55 -15.90 -6.93
CA ILE A 276 11.56 -14.46 -7.25
C ILE A 276 12.85 -14.16 -8.02
N ASP A 277 12.74 -13.77 -9.29
CA ASP A 277 13.87 -13.34 -10.10
C ASP A 277 14.45 -12.05 -9.52
N PHE A 278 15.73 -12.07 -9.14
CA PHE A 278 16.45 -10.91 -8.62
C PHE A 278 17.46 -10.34 -9.60
N THR A 279 17.58 -10.87 -10.82
CA THR A 279 18.41 -10.28 -11.87
C THR A 279 18.11 -8.81 -12.13
N PRO A 280 16.85 -8.31 -12.02
CA PRO A 280 16.60 -6.90 -12.25
C PRO A 280 17.23 -5.98 -11.19
N ALA A 281 17.52 -6.53 -9.99
CA ALA A 281 18.14 -5.79 -8.89
C ALA A 281 19.62 -5.44 -9.14
N GLN A 282 20.27 -6.06 -10.14
CA GLN A 282 21.63 -5.73 -10.58
C GLN A 282 21.80 -4.22 -10.80
N ARG A 283 20.75 -3.52 -11.29
CA ARG A 283 20.74 -2.07 -11.54
C ARG A 283 21.06 -1.20 -10.33
N TYR A 284 20.87 -1.72 -9.11
CA TYR A 284 21.09 -0.98 -7.87
C TYR A 284 22.48 -1.18 -7.27
N ILE A 285 23.22 -2.18 -7.73
CA ILE A 285 24.56 -2.52 -7.24
C ILE A 285 25.62 -2.42 -8.34
N ASP A 286 25.23 -1.98 -9.54
CA ASP A 286 26.06 -2.07 -10.72
C ASP A 286 27.37 -1.27 -10.56
N ASP A 287 27.33 -0.12 -9.93
CA ASP A 287 28.51 0.70 -9.63
C ASP A 287 29.34 0.19 -8.43
N GLN A 288 28.77 -0.70 -7.61
CA GLN A 288 29.41 -1.21 -6.40
C GLN A 288 30.16 -2.53 -6.62
N VAL A 289 29.81 -3.29 -7.66
CA VAL A 289 30.41 -4.61 -7.95
C VAL A 289 30.87 -4.77 -9.40
N ASN A 290 32.04 -5.38 -9.60
CA ASN A 290 32.56 -5.76 -10.92
C ASN A 290 31.96 -7.08 -11.47
N LEU A 291 30.74 -7.37 -11.06
CA LEU A 291 30.01 -8.61 -11.35
C LEU A 291 28.68 -8.25 -11.99
N THR A 292 28.28 -8.99 -13.02
CA THR A 292 26.95 -8.90 -13.62
C THR A 292 26.22 -10.22 -13.38
N VAL A 293 25.12 -10.18 -12.64
CA VAL A 293 24.21 -11.32 -12.48
C VAL A 293 23.45 -11.55 -13.79
N THR A 294 23.56 -12.75 -14.35
CA THR A 294 22.91 -13.13 -15.62
C THR A 294 21.69 -14.02 -15.40
N SER A 295 21.63 -14.75 -14.29
CA SER A 295 20.46 -15.50 -13.84
C SER A 295 20.47 -15.68 -12.33
N GLY A 296 19.29 -15.87 -11.74
CA GLY A 296 19.14 -16.23 -10.34
C GLY A 296 17.73 -15.98 -9.84
N ALA A 297 17.22 -16.90 -9.04
CA ALA A 297 15.95 -16.74 -8.35
C ALA A 297 16.11 -17.01 -6.85
N VAL A 298 15.42 -16.23 -6.02
CA VAL A 298 15.42 -16.37 -4.56
C VAL A 298 14.09 -16.95 -4.09
N SER A 299 14.17 -17.88 -3.15
CA SER A 299 13.02 -18.41 -2.40
C SER A 299 13.28 -18.23 -0.91
N ALA A 300 12.24 -17.95 -0.14
CA ALA A 300 12.32 -17.78 1.30
C ALA A 300 11.05 -18.30 1.95
N LYS A 301 11.19 -19.10 3.01
CA LYS A 301 10.05 -19.62 3.78
C LYS A 301 10.33 -19.51 5.26
N GLY A 302 9.56 -18.68 5.96
CA GLY A 302 9.84 -18.38 7.35
C GLY A 302 8.88 -17.42 8.00
N THR A 303 9.31 -16.84 9.11
CA THR A 303 8.58 -15.81 9.86
C THR A 303 9.40 -14.53 9.87
N ALA A 304 8.81 -13.44 9.38
CA ALA A 304 9.34 -12.10 9.47
C ALA A 304 8.60 -11.34 10.58
N VAL A 305 9.36 -10.68 11.45
CA VAL A 305 8.82 -9.79 12.49
C VAL A 305 9.41 -8.41 12.25
N PHE A 306 8.59 -7.38 12.35
CA PHE A 306 9.08 -6.00 12.34
C PHE A 306 8.34 -5.15 13.36
N GLU A 307 9.00 -4.08 13.78
CA GLU A 307 8.47 -3.06 14.66
C GLU A 307 9.10 -1.71 14.28
N VAL A 308 8.28 -0.66 14.24
CA VAL A 308 8.73 0.72 14.04
C VAL A 308 8.39 1.52 15.30
N PRO A 309 9.30 1.60 16.27
CA PRO A 309 9.08 2.35 17.50
C PRO A 309 8.92 3.86 17.19
N PRO A 310 8.05 4.59 17.91
CA PRO A 310 7.93 6.03 17.75
C PRO A 310 9.28 6.73 17.97
N GLY A 311 9.79 7.43 16.96
CA GLY A 311 11.08 8.13 17.02
C GLY A 311 12.31 7.23 17.11
N GLY A 312 12.16 5.91 16.92
CA GLY A 312 13.26 4.94 16.94
C GLY A 312 13.56 4.35 15.56
N ALA A 313 14.68 3.63 15.46
CA ALA A 313 15.03 2.87 14.26
C ALA A 313 14.09 1.67 14.07
N MET A 314 13.80 1.33 12.82
CA MET A 314 13.05 0.13 12.48
C MET A 314 13.80 -1.12 12.97
N LYS A 315 13.09 -2.00 13.67
CA LYS A 315 13.57 -3.33 14.03
C LYS A 315 12.94 -4.33 13.11
N ALA A 316 13.74 -5.24 12.56
CA ALA A 316 13.26 -6.33 11.73
C ALA A 316 14.05 -7.60 12.04
N ALA A 317 13.37 -8.74 12.03
CA ALA A 317 13.96 -10.04 12.20
C ALA A 317 13.33 -11.04 11.24
N TYR A 318 14.10 -12.02 10.79
CA TYR A 318 13.61 -13.13 9.97
C TYR A 318 14.17 -14.45 10.50
N LYS A 319 13.27 -15.44 10.62
CA LYS A 319 13.63 -16.82 10.95
C LYS A 319 13.06 -17.79 9.94
N GLY A 320 13.91 -18.56 9.28
CA GLY A 320 13.48 -19.59 8.34
C GLY A 320 14.52 -19.91 7.27
N ASP A 321 14.06 -20.53 6.20
CA ASP A 321 14.95 -21.03 5.14
C ASP A 321 15.02 -20.01 4.00
N VAL A 322 16.19 -19.95 3.35
CA VAL A 322 16.43 -19.14 2.14
C VAL A 322 17.15 -20.02 1.12
N ALA A 323 16.75 -19.93 -0.15
CA ALA A 323 17.44 -20.61 -1.24
C ALA A 323 17.66 -19.66 -2.42
N VAL A 324 18.84 -19.75 -3.02
CA VAL A 324 19.17 -19.09 -4.29
C VAL A 324 19.41 -20.18 -5.33
N THR A 325 18.57 -20.21 -6.35
CA THR A 325 18.59 -21.22 -7.41
C THR A 325 19.02 -20.61 -8.74
N ASP A 326 19.67 -21.41 -9.57
CA ASP A 326 20.07 -21.06 -10.93
C ASP A 326 20.87 -19.76 -11.01
N PHE A 327 21.77 -19.54 -10.04
CA PHE A 327 22.61 -18.35 -10.04
C PHE A 327 23.71 -18.47 -11.08
N ALA A 328 23.86 -17.44 -11.89
CA ALA A 328 25.01 -17.26 -12.74
C ALA A 328 25.42 -15.80 -12.78
N SER A 329 26.73 -15.60 -12.86
CA SER A 329 27.31 -14.28 -13.03
C SER A 329 28.53 -14.31 -13.93
N VAL A 330 28.82 -13.16 -14.53
CA VAL A 330 30.03 -12.91 -15.32
C VAL A 330 30.80 -11.75 -14.73
N ASP A 331 32.12 -11.72 -14.95
CA ASP A 331 32.92 -10.56 -14.62
C ASP A 331 32.69 -9.45 -15.66
N LYS A 332 32.59 -8.20 -15.22
CA LYS A 332 32.37 -7.07 -16.14
C LYS A 332 33.50 -6.85 -17.14
N PRO A 333 34.80 -6.91 -16.75
CA PRO A 333 35.89 -6.58 -17.66
C PRO A 333 36.05 -7.54 -18.85
N THR A 334 35.94 -8.85 -18.60
CA THR A 334 36.22 -9.89 -19.60
C THR A 334 34.96 -10.63 -20.07
N ARG A 335 33.82 -10.43 -19.40
CA ARG A 335 32.53 -11.10 -19.68
C ARG A 335 32.63 -12.62 -19.64
N GLN A 336 33.54 -13.15 -18.83
CA GLN A 336 33.71 -14.58 -18.65
C GLN A 336 32.94 -15.02 -17.40
N ASP A 337 32.62 -16.32 -17.33
CA ASP A 337 31.94 -16.88 -16.18
C ASP A 337 32.75 -16.65 -14.89
N LEU A 338 32.11 -16.04 -13.90
CA LEU A 338 32.74 -15.67 -12.64
C LEU A 338 32.31 -16.62 -11.52
N VAL A 339 31.02 -16.64 -11.18
CA VAL A 339 30.46 -17.56 -10.17
C VAL A 339 29.10 -18.06 -10.61
N LYS A 340 28.87 -19.37 -10.47
CA LYS A 340 27.61 -20.06 -10.77
C LYS A 340 27.30 -21.13 -9.74
N TRP A 341 26.02 -21.42 -9.53
CA TRP A 341 25.58 -22.62 -8.82
C TRP A 341 24.15 -22.97 -9.19
N LYS A 342 23.80 -24.27 -9.09
CA LYS A 342 22.42 -24.71 -9.30
C LYS A 342 21.54 -24.37 -8.10
N VAL A 343 22.00 -24.65 -6.88
CA VAL A 343 21.29 -24.34 -5.64
C VAL A 343 22.26 -23.98 -4.54
N LEU A 344 22.00 -22.87 -3.86
CA LEU A 344 22.53 -22.52 -2.55
C LEU A 344 21.37 -22.46 -1.57
N THR A 345 21.35 -23.33 -0.56
CA THR A 345 20.34 -23.34 0.51
C THR A 345 20.99 -22.89 1.82
N LEU A 346 20.31 -21.98 2.51
CA LEU A 346 20.62 -21.50 3.85
C LEU A 346 19.47 -21.95 4.76
N GLY A 347 19.72 -22.96 5.58
CA GLY A 347 18.76 -23.52 6.52
C GLY A 347 18.80 -22.80 7.87
N ALA A 348 17.61 -22.59 8.45
CA ALA A 348 17.44 -21.95 9.76
C ALA A 348 18.21 -20.62 9.90
N VAL A 349 18.07 -19.73 8.92
CA VAL A 349 18.58 -18.36 8.99
C VAL A 349 17.92 -17.63 10.17
N ASP A 350 18.71 -17.00 11.04
CA ASP A 350 18.30 -16.07 12.09
C ASP A 350 18.93 -14.70 11.80
N PHE A 351 18.16 -13.85 11.13
CA PHE A 351 18.53 -12.48 10.79
C PHE A 351 17.88 -11.50 11.75
N ASN A 352 18.64 -10.51 12.21
CA ASN A 352 18.16 -9.34 12.94
C ASN A 352 18.81 -8.08 12.35
N LEU A 353 18.01 -7.03 12.15
CA LEU A 353 18.48 -5.77 11.57
C LEU A 353 19.14 -4.86 12.62
N GLU A 354 18.60 -4.82 13.84
CA GLU A 354 19.03 -3.91 14.89
C GLU A 354 19.02 -4.61 16.27
N PRO A 355 20.19 -4.97 16.83
CA PRO A 355 21.52 -4.89 16.21
C PRO A 355 21.65 -5.85 15.02
N LEU A 356 22.45 -5.47 14.02
CA LEU A 356 22.67 -6.30 12.84
C LEU A 356 23.34 -7.63 13.24
N LYS A 357 22.63 -8.74 13.05
CA LYS A 357 23.10 -10.11 13.30
C LYS A 357 22.57 -11.03 12.21
N VAL A 358 23.42 -11.91 11.73
CA VAL A 358 23.02 -13.02 10.86
C VAL A 358 23.65 -14.30 11.40
N ALA A 359 22.84 -15.32 11.65
CA ALA A 359 23.28 -16.68 11.93
C ALA A 359 22.59 -17.63 10.94
N VAL A 360 23.29 -18.68 10.54
CA VAL A 360 22.80 -19.71 9.63
C VAL A 360 23.29 -21.05 10.16
N ASP A 361 22.39 -21.99 10.38
CA ASP A 361 22.75 -23.29 10.96
C ASP A 361 23.27 -24.25 9.90
N GLU A 362 22.66 -24.24 8.70
CA GLU A 362 23.02 -25.13 7.61
C GLU A 362 23.26 -24.36 6.31
N VAL A 363 24.35 -24.71 5.61
CA VAL A 363 24.66 -24.19 4.28
C VAL A 363 24.91 -25.37 3.35
N ALA A 364 24.10 -25.48 2.30
CA ALA A 364 24.26 -26.50 1.27
C ALA A 364 24.41 -25.85 -0.10
N LEU A 365 25.47 -26.18 -0.81
CA LEU A 365 25.78 -25.66 -2.14
C LEU A 365 25.95 -26.82 -3.12
N ALA A 366 25.23 -26.78 -4.24
CA ALA A 366 25.23 -27.84 -5.24
C ALA A 366 25.52 -27.32 -6.64
N GLU A 367 26.27 -28.12 -7.41
CA GLU A 367 26.68 -27.84 -8.79
C GLU A 367 27.29 -26.44 -8.95
N PHE A 368 28.28 -26.13 -8.12
CA PHE A 368 28.93 -24.82 -8.11
C PHE A 368 30.11 -24.74 -9.09
N TYR A 369 30.35 -23.53 -9.60
CA TYR A 369 31.53 -23.15 -10.36
C TYR A 369 31.97 -21.77 -9.89
N ALA A 370 33.28 -21.59 -9.67
CA ALA A 370 33.86 -20.29 -9.34
C ALA A 370 35.21 -20.12 -10.04
N ARG A 371 35.44 -18.93 -10.59
CA ARG A 371 36.72 -18.51 -11.13
C ARG A 371 37.36 -17.49 -10.21
N ILE A 372 38.47 -17.87 -9.59
CA ILE A 372 39.18 -17.06 -8.60
C ILE A 372 40.49 -16.56 -9.20
N PHE A 373 40.71 -15.23 -9.17
CA PHE A 373 41.98 -14.61 -9.57
C PHE A 373 42.79 -14.25 -8.33
N TYR A 374 44.07 -14.64 -8.31
CA TYR A 374 45.00 -14.24 -7.25
C TYR A 374 46.08 -13.33 -7.82
N LEU A 375 46.07 -12.06 -7.41
CA LEU A 375 47.02 -11.05 -7.89
C LEU A 375 48.22 -10.94 -6.94
N ASN A 376 48.96 -12.05 -6.78
CA ASN A 376 50.35 -12.13 -6.29
C ASN A 376 50.78 -13.59 -6.16
N SER A 377 51.12 -14.24 -7.29
CA SER A 377 51.97 -15.42 -7.22
C SER A 377 53.25 -15.09 -7.98
N ILE A 378 54.23 -14.56 -7.25
CA ILE A 378 55.58 -14.36 -7.77
C ILE A 378 56.28 -15.73 -7.95
N ASN A 379 55.75 -16.83 -7.40
CA ASN A 379 56.19 -18.20 -7.64
C ASN A 379 54.98 -19.14 -7.73
N GLY A 380 54.71 -19.67 -8.93
CA GLY A 380 53.47 -20.36 -9.30
C GLY A 380 52.98 -21.44 -8.33
N GLY A 381 51.98 -21.09 -7.53
CA GLY A 381 51.17 -22.05 -6.78
C GLY A 381 49.95 -22.45 -7.59
N TYR A 382 49.73 -23.76 -7.78
CA TYR A 382 48.48 -24.31 -8.32
C TYR A 382 47.50 -24.54 -7.17
N LEU A 383 46.26 -24.07 -7.32
CA LEU A 383 45.14 -24.49 -6.47
C LEU A 383 44.47 -25.70 -7.13
N LEU A 384 44.55 -26.85 -6.45
CA LEU A 384 43.76 -28.03 -6.77
C LEU A 384 42.51 -28.01 -5.90
N PRO A 385 41.30 -27.88 -6.47
CA PRO A 385 40.08 -28.14 -5.71
C PRO A 385 40.11 -29.61 -5.26
N LEU A 386 40.10 -29.83 -3.94
CA LEU A 386 40.08 -31.14 -3.31
C LEU A 386 38.72 -31.32 -2.64
N GLU A 387 37.91 -32.26 -3.14
CA GLU A 387 36.74 -32.75 -2.41
C GLU A 387 37.21 -33.83 -1.41
N SER A 388 36.94 -33.61 -0.12
CA SER A 388 37.31 -34.49 0.97
C SER A 388 36.09 -34.74 1.85
N THR A 389 35.88 -35.99 2.25
CA THR A 389 34.86 -36.36 3.26
C THR A 389 35.30 -36.01 4.68
N GLU A 390 36.56 -35.59 4.86
CA GLU A 390 37.15 -35.21 6.15
C GLU A 390 37.41 -33.69 6.22
N ARG A 391 37.31 -33.11 7.42
CA ARG A 391 37.53 -31.67 7.66
C ARG A 391 39.01 -31.33 7.50
N LEU A 392 39.37 -30.69 6.39
CA LEU A 392 40.77 -30.35 6.07
C LEU A 392 41.43 -29.40 7.08
N VAL A 393 40.65 -28.54 7.75
CA VAL A 393 41.11 -27.64 8.82
C VAL A 393 41.69 -28.37 10.04
N GLU A 394 41.35 -29.65 10.25
CA GLU A 394 41.90 -30.46 11.35
C GLU A 394 43.18 -31.22 10.93
N LYS A 395 43.53 -31.22 9.64
CA LYS A 395 44.70 -31.94 9.08
C LYS A 395 45.74 -31.03 8.43
N ILE A 396 45.33 -29.87 7.95
CA ILE A 396 46.19 -28.92 7.26
C ILE A 396 46.23 -27.65 8.10
N GLU A 397 47.24 -27.59 8.97
CA GLU A 397 47.64 -26.37 9.64
C GLU A 397 48.51 -25.56 8.67
N THR A 398 47.98 -24.44 8.18
CA THR A 398 48.83 -23.40 7.59
C THR A 398 49.41 -22.62 8.75
N GLY A 399 50.48 -23.15 9.33
CA GLY A 399 51.13 -22.59 10.50
C GLY A 399 51.40 -21.09 10.35
N ASP A 400 51.09 -20.35 11.41
CA ASP A 400 52.14 -19.47 11.96
C ASP A 400 53.02 -20.25 12.98
N GLU A 401 52.72 -21.55 13.23
CA GLU A 401 53.65 -22.60 13.70
C GLU A 401 53.60 -23.84 12.81
#